data_AF-A0A0V8HWU0-F1
#
_entry.id   AF-A0A0V8HWU0-F1
#
_cell.length_a   1.000
_cell.length_b   1.000
_cell.length_c   1.000
_cell.angle_alpha   90.00
_cell.angle_beta   90.00
_cell.angle_gamma   90.00
#
_symmetry.space_group_name_H-M   'P 1'
#
loop_
_entity.id
_entity.type
_entity.pdbx_description
1 polymer ?
#
loop_
_entity_poly.entity_id
_entity_poly.type
_entity_poly.pdbx_seq_one_letter_code
_entity_poly.pdbx_strand_id
1 'polypeptide(L)'
;MLAFKNKQRYFLGSVFAPYVAAAINSSCVPQPDAMTTYIVPVPSSLKAVGKRGYSPVATMLERGMNRGLYASHLSIRPVLHYRVRHVFAGAQKLKSGSARRSGKEHFVAEQADTPGRQVILVDDVLTTGSTLRQAAMACQKAGYSVSVGVVLALTKPPNQGPEQ
;
A
#
# COMPACT_ATOMS: atom_id res chain seq x y z
N MET A 1 -13.90 -8.27 -28.17
CA MET A 1 -12.78 -8.08 -27.23
C MET A 1 -12.69 -6.62 -26.78
N LEU A 2 -13.70 -6.10 -26.09
CA LEU A 2 -13.71 -4.71 -25.58
C LEU A 2 -14.67 -4.51 -24.39
N ALA A 3 -14.97 -5.57 -23.64
CA ALA A 3 -16.01 -5.57 -22.59
C ALA A 3 -15.42 -5.45 -21.18
N PHE A 4 -14.50 -4.52 -20.90
CA PHE A 4 -13.84 -4.48 -19.57
C PHE A 4 -13.46 -3.07 -19.09
N LYS A 5 -14.16 -2.03 -19.54
CA LYS A 5 -13.96 -0.65 -19.07
C LYS A 5 -14.56 -0.50 -17.65
N ASN A 6 -13.73 -0.81 -16.66
CA ASN A 6 -13.75 -0.29 -15.28
C ASN A 6 -14.66 -0.91 -14.21
N LYS A 7 -15.64 -1.78 -14.51
CA LYS A 7 -16.51 -2.37 -13.44
C LYS A 7 -16.22 -3.83 -13.05
N GLN A 8 -15.42 -4.57 -13.82
CA GLN A 8 -15.20 -6.01 -13.58
C GLN A 8 -13.83 -6.38 -12.95
N ARG A 9 -12.98 -5.41 -12.62
CA ARG A 9 -11.68 -5.68 -11.97
C ARG A 9 -11.78 -6.16 -10.52
N TYR A 10 -12.96 -6.10 -9.89
CA TYR A 10 -13.22 -6.69 -8.58
C TYR A 10 -12.99 -8.21 -8.56
N PHE A 11 -13.25 -8.89 -9.70
CA PHE A 11 -12.96 -10.33 -9.85
C PHE A 11 -11.47 -10.64 -9.74
N LEU A 12 -10.59 -9.72 -10.16
CA LEU A 12 -9.14 -9.92 -10.00
C LEU A 12 -8.75 -10.03 -8.52
N GLY A 13 -9.54 -9.45 -7.61
CA GLY A 13 -9.31 -9.60 -6.18
C GLY A 13 -9.37 -11.05 -5.70
N SER A 14 -10.21 -11.91 -6.29
CA SER A 14 -10.33 -13.33 -5.89
C SER A 14 -9.27 -14.17 -6.55
N VAL A 15 -8.91 -13.80 -7.78
CA VAL A 15 -7.86 -14.47 -8.53
C VAL A 15 -6.51 -14.24 -7.87
N PHE A 16 -6.22 -13.01 -7.44
CA PHE A 16 -4.90 -12.66 -6.90
C PHE A 16 -4.75 -12.85 -5.39
N ALA A 17 -5.84 -12.92 -4.61
CA ALA A 17 -5.76 -13.11 -3.16
C ALA A 17 -4.87 -14.28 -2.72
N PRO A 18 -4.92 -15.49 -3.33
CA PRO A 18 -4.03 -16.60 -2.96
C PRO A 18 -2.55 -16.28 -3.17
N TYR A 19 -2.22 -15.58 -4.26
CA TYR A 19 -0.83 -15.23 -4.59
C TYR A 19 -0.28 -14.16 -3.66
N VAL A 20 -1.09 -13.14 -3.34
CA VAL A 20 -0.74 -12.13 -2.34
C VAL A 20 -0.55 -12.76 -0.97
N ALA A 21 -1.46 -13.66 -0.57
CA ALA A 21 -1.33 -14.37 0.70
C ALA A 21 -0.09 -15.25 0.77
N ALA A 22 0.23 -15.99 -0.30
CA ALA A 22 1.44 -16.80 -0.38
C ALA A 22 2.72 -15.96 -0.28
N ALA A 23 2.77 -14.81 -0.97
CA ALA A 23 3.90 -13.88 -0.88
C ALA A 23 4.05 -13.31 0.54
N ILE A 24 2.95 -12.92 1.19
CA ILE A 24 2.97 -12.41 2.56
C ILE A 24 3.44 -13.49 3.55
N ASN A 25 2.88 -14.70 3.47
CA ASN A 25 3.24 -15.81 4.36
C ASN A 25 4.72 -16.18 4.22
N SER A 26 5.24 -16.24 2.99
CA SER A 26 6.65 -16.57 2.74
C SER A 26 7.63 -15.46 3.12
N SER A 27 7.17 -14.20 3.15
CA SER A 27 8.00 -13.05 3.53
C SER A 27 7.94 -12.74 5.03
N CYS A 28 7.07 -13.42 5.78
CA CYS A 28 6.94 -13.22 7.22
C CYS A 28 8.06 -13.94 7.97
N VAL A 29 8.96 -13.17 8.56
CA VAL A 29 10.01 -13.71 9.44
C VAL A 29 9.40 -14.01 10.82
N PRO A 30 9.68 -15.17 11.44
CA PRO A 30 9.24 -15.47 12.79
C PRO A 30 9.64 -14.36 13.78
N GLN A 31 8.70 -13.97 14.64
CA GLN A 31 8.94 -12.94 15.65
C GLN A 31 9.14 -13.57 17.04
N PRO A 32 9.97 -12.95 17.91
CA PRO A 32 10.05 -13.33 19.31
C PRO A 32 8.68 -13.31 19.99
N ASP A 33 8.51 -14.10 21.05
CA ASP A 33 7.35 -14.08 21.95
C ASP A 33 5.98 -14.22 21.25
N ALA A 34 5.97 -14.92 20.10
CA ALA A 34 4.78 -15.09 19.26
C ALA A 34 4.12 -13.76 18.84
N MET A 35 4.90 -12.68 18.77
CA MET A 35 4.39 -11.37 18.35
C MET A 35 3.81 -11.44 16.94
N THR A 36 2.63 -10.84 16.78
CA THR A 36 1.98 -10.77 15.47
C THR A 36 2.68 -9.77 14.55
N THR A 37 2.82 -10.14 13.28
CA THR A 37 3.28 -9.24 12.22
C THR A 37 2.08 -8.59 11.55
N TYR A 38 2.15 -7.28 11.32
CA TYR A 38 1.06 -6.52 10.71
C TYR A 38 1.18 -6.47 9.19
N ILE A 39 0.09 -6.82 8.50
CA ILE A 39 -0.09 -6.60 7.07
C ILE A 39 -0.75 -5.23 6.92
N VAL A 40 -0.01 -4.27 6.38
CA VAL A 40 -0.44 -2.87 6.28
C VAL A 40 -0.67 -2.52 4.81
N PRO A 41 -1.94 -2.37 4.38
CA PRO A 41 -2.23 -1.92 3.02
C PRO A 41 -1.83 -0.46 2.85
N VAL A 42 -1.15 -0.15 1.74
CA VAL A 42 -0.88 1.23 1.35
C VAL A 42 -2.19 1.89 0.90
N PRO A 43 -2.57 3.04 1.48
CA PRO A 43 -3.82 3.71 1.13
C PRO A 43 -3.88 4.08 -0.35
N SER A 44 -4.97 3.69 -1.01
CA SER A 44 -5.29 4.17 -2.35
C SER A 44 -5.77 5.63 -2.28
N SER A 45 -5.29 6.50 -3.16
CA SER A 45 -5.74 7.90 -3.16
C SER A 45 -7.25 8.00 -3.34
N LEU A 46 -7.90 9.00 -2.71
CA LEU A 46 -9.35 9.19 -2.79
C LEU A 46 -9.85 9.35 -4.23
N LYS A 47 -9.04 9.92 -5.13
CA LYS A 47 -9.34 10.00 -6.57
C LYS A 47 -9.35 8.62 -7.24
N ALA A 48 -8.47 7.72 -6.82
CA ALA A 48 -8.44 6.33 -7.30
C ALA A 48 -9.62 5.52 -6.76
N VAL A 49 -9.97 5.70 -5.47
CA VAL A 49 -11.14 5.05 -4.85
C VAL A 49 -12.43 5.58 -5.47
N GLY A 50 -12.62 6.90 -5.59
CA GLY A 50 -13.82 7.50 -6.19
C GLY A 50 -14.04 7.10 -7.65
N LYS A 51 -12.97 6.84 -8.42
CA LYS A 51 -13.06 6.36 -9.81
C LYS A 51 -13.41 4.87 -9.93
N ARG A 52 -13.07 4.06 -8.92
CA ARG A 52 -13.15 2.59 -8.99
C ARG A 52 -14.19 1.97 -8.04
N GLY A 53 -14.59 2.68 -6.99
CA GLY A 53 -15.51 2.23 -5.94
C GLY A 53 -14.89 1.30 -4.90
N TYR A 54 -13.62 0.90 -5.03
CA TYR A 54 -12.93 -0.01 -4.10
C TYR A 54 -11.40 0.17 -4.17
N SER A 55 -10.69 -0.29 -3.13
CA SER A 55 -9.23 -0.43 -3.12
C SER A 55 -8.85 -1.88 -3.47
N PRO A 56 -8.10 -2.13 -4.57
CA PRO A 56 -7.72 -3.49 -4.98
C PRO A 56 -7.05 -4.27 -3.85
N VAL A 57 -6.02 -3.69 -3.21
CA VAL A 57 -5.25 -4.31 -2.13
C VAL A 57 -6.17 -4.69 -0.96
N ALA A 58 -6.99 -3.76 -0.47
CA ALA A 58 -7.91 -4.05 0.63
C ALA A 58 -8.84 -5.22 0.30
N THR A 59 -9.41 -5.25 -0.92
CA THR A 59 -10.27 -6.34 -1.37
C THR A 59 -9.55 -7.69 -1.43
N MET A 60 -8.30 -7.73 -1.91
CA MET A 60 -7.52 -8.99 -1.93
C MET A 60 -7.18 -9.45 -0.52
N LEU A 61 -6.81 -8.52 0.36
CA LEU A 61 -6.49 -8.82 1.75
C LEU A 61 -7.70 -9.41 2.47
N GLU A 62 -8.86 -8.76 2.36
CA GLU A 62 -10.13 -9.25 2.90
C GLU A 62 -10.51 -10.63 2.36
N ARG A 63 -10.38 -10.86 1.05
CA ARG A 63 -10.65 -12.17 0.45
C ARG A 63 -9.70 -13.26 0.91
N GLY A 64 -8.42 -12.93 1.10
CA GLY A 64 -7.45 -13.85 1.69
C GLY A 64 -7.83 -14.24 3.11
N MET A 65 -8.30 -13.26 3.89
CA MET A 65 -8.72 -13.47 5.29
C MET A 65 -9.97 -14.35 5.37
N ASN A 66 -11.00 -14.04 4.59
CA ASN A 66 -12.24 -14.80 4.55
C ASN A 66 -12.04 -16.27 4.10
N ARG A 67 -10.93 -16.55 3.42
CA ARG A 67 -10.55 -17.89 2.98
C ARG A 67 -9.52 -18.58 3.90
N GLY A 68 -9.12 -17.94 5.01
CA GLY A 68 -8.14 -18.48 5.94
C GLY A 68 -6.74 -18.66 5.33
N LEU A 69 -6.34 -17.80 4.39
CA LEU A 69 -5.08 -17.96 3.64
C LEU A 69 -3.84 -17.40 4.36
N TYR A 70 -4.00 -16.71 5.48
CA TYR A 70 -2.89 -16.12 6.24
C TYR A 70 -2.51 -16.99 7.43
N ALA A 71 -1.22 -17.03 7.75
CA ALA A 71 -0.74 -17.65 8.98
C ALA A 71 -1.35 -16.96 10.23
N SER A 72 -1.50 -17.72 11.32
CA SER A 72 -2.15 -17.25 12.56
C SER A 72 -1.44 -16.07 13.25
N HIS A 73 -0.14 -15.88 12.97
CA HIS A 73 0.65 -14.77 13.51
C HIS A 73 0.60 -13.50 12.63
N LEU A 74 -0.23 -13.48 11.59
CA LEU A 74 -0.43 -12.31 10.73
C LEU A 74 -1.75 -11.61 11.04
N SER A 75 -1.73 -10.28 11.06
CA SER A 75 -2.94 -9.48 11.27
C SER A 75 -3.00 -8.31 10.28
N ILE A 76 -4.12 -8.15 9.58
CA ILE A 76 -4.30 -7.02 8.66
C ILE A 76 -4.68 -5.78 9.48
N ARG A 77 -3.86 -4.72 9.40
CA ARG A 77 -4.03 -3.48 10.17
C ARG A 77 -3.83 -2.25 9.27
N PRO A 78 -4.88 -1.48 8.95
CA PRO A 78 -4.78 -0.28 8.10
C PRO A 78 -4.28 0.94 8.89
N VAL A 79 -3.09 0.85 9.49
CA VAL A 79 -2.52 1.91 10.35
C VAL A 79 -2.03 3.13 9.58
N LEU A 80 -1.95 3.05 8.26
CA LEU A 80 -1.42 4.08 7.38
C LEU A 80 -2.56 4.92 6.78
N HIS A 81 -2.42 6.24 6.80
CA HIS A 81 -3.45 7.18 6.36
C HIS A 81 -2.86 8.30 5.49
N TYR A 82 -3.66 8.85 4.57
CA TYR A 82 -3.25 10.07 3.86
C TYR A 82 -3.31 11.29 4.78
N ARG A 83 -2.30 12.15 4.70
CA ARG A 83 -2.31 13.43 5.42
C ARG A 83 -3.39 14.35 4.85
N VAL A 84 -4.31 14.81 5.70
CA VAL A 84 -5.51 15.61 5.33
C VAL A 84 -5.18 16.85 4.46
N ARG A 85 -4.04 17.52 4.70
CA ARG A 85 -3.59 18.66 3.86
C ARG A 85 -3.38 18.33 2.38
N HIS A 86 -3.17 17.06 2.02
CA HIS A 86 -3.05 16.62 0.63
C HIS A 86 -4.38 16.18 -0.01
N VAL A 87 -5.39 15.85 0.80
CA VAL A 87 -6.74 15.49 0.31
C VAL A 87 -7.42 16.68 -0.36
N PHE A 88 -7.20 17.90 0.17
CA PHE A 88 -7.80 19.14 -0.33
C PHE A 88 -6.93 19.92 -1.33
N ALA A 89 -5.65 19.55 -1.49
CA ALA A 89 -4.73 20.23 -2.41
C ALA A 89 -5.06 20.02 -3.91
N GLY A 90 -6.04 19.18 -4.24
CA GLY A 90 -6.54 19.00 -5.61
C GLY A 90 -7.56 20.08 -6.05
N ALA A 91 -8.01 20.96 -5.15
CA ALA A 91 -9.09 21.91 -5.42
C ALA A 91 -8.65 23.39 -5.55
N GLN A 92 -7.39 23.73 -5.30
CA GLN A 92 -6.90 25.10 -5.45
C GLN A 92 -5.73 25.22 -6.44
N LYS A 93 -6.03 25.97 -7.50
CA LYS A 93 -5.22 26.48 -8.61
C LYS A 93 -3.76 26.85 -8.28
N LEU A 94 -2.95 26.82 -9.35
CA LEU A 94 -1.85 27.76 -9.66
C LEU A 94 -1.28 28.55 -8.47
N LYS A 95 -0.05 28.22 -8.05
CA LYS A 95 1.06 29.18 -7.99
C LYS A 95 2.35 28.57 -7.44
N SER A 96 3.43 28.93 -8.13
CA SER A 96 4.85 28.88 -7.75
C SER A 96 5.57 27.52 -7.82
N GLY A 97 6.52 27.47 -8.75
CA GLY A 97 7.42 26.35 -8.98
C GLY A 97 8.56 26.20 -7.97
N SER A 98 8.45 26.76 -6.76
CA SER A 98 9.51 26.70 -5.72
C SER A 98 9.24 25.70 -4.58
N ALA A 99 8.04 25.13 -4.45
CA ALA A 99 7.70 24.17 -3.40
C ALA A 99 8.12 22.70 -3.70
N ARG A 100 8.99 22.49 -4.69
CA ARG A 100 9.37 21.16 -5.23
C ARG A 100 10.52 20.46 -4.49
N ARG A 101 11.05 21.02 -3.39
CA ARG A 101 12.29 20.52 -2.76
C ARG A 101 12.25 20.20 -1.27
N SER A 102 11.10 20.30 -0.60
CA SER A 102 10.91 19.65 0.70
C SER A 102 10.04 18.42 0.45
N GLY A 103 10.57 17.23 0.70
CA GLY A 103 9.86 15.97 0.52
C GLY A 103 8.57 15.98 1.35
N LYS A 104 7.44 16.25 0.70
CA LYS A 104 6.15 16.36 1.39
C LYS A 104 5.67 14.95 1.72
N GLU A 105 5.80 14.56 2.97
CA GLU A 105 5.30 13.29 3.49
C GLU A 105 3.79 13.16 3.26
N HIS A 106 3.42 12.21 2.40
CA HIS A 106 2.04 12.01 1.97
C HIS A 106 1.23 11.16 2.96
N PHE A 107 1.92 10.38 3.79
CA PHE A 107 1.32 9.45 4.73
C PHE A 107 1.62 9.82 6.19
N VAL A 108 0.72 9.42 7.07
CA VAL A 108 0.91 9.37 8.52
C VAL A 108 0.47 7.99 8.99
N ALA A 109 1.19 7.40 9.94
CA ALA A 109 0.81 6.14 10.56
C ALA A 109 0.33 6.37 12.00
N GLU A 110 -0.61 5.55 12.46
CA GLU A 110 -0.96 5.42 13.88
C GLU A 110 0.28 4.95 14.67
N GLN A 111 0.40 5.32 15.94
CA GLN A 111 1.54 4.91 16.76
C GLN A 111 1.50 3.40 17.00
N ALA A 112 2.66 2.76 16.93
CA ALA A 112 2.80 1.34 17.23
C ALA A 112 2.41 1.08 18.70
N ASP A 113 1.59 0.05 18.89
CA ASP A 113 1.22 -0.50 20.20
C ASP A 113 2.42 -1.13 20.92
N THR A 114 3.40 -1.60 20.15
CA THR A 114 4.66 -2.13 20.66
C THR A 114 5.83 -1.61 19.82
N PRO A 115 6.89 -1.05 20.44
CA PRO A 115 8.08 -0.62 19.71
C PRO A 115 8.67 -1.77 18.87
N GLY A 116 9.01 -1.48 17.62
CA GLY A 116 9.62 -2.44 16.71
C GLY A 116 8.66 -3.48 16.13
N ARG A 117 7.34 -3.33 16.35
CA ARG A 117 6.31 -4.20 15.75
C ARG A 117 6.55 -4.34 14.25
N GLN A 118 6.66 -5.58 13.77
CA GLN A 118 6.94 -5.85 12.36
C GLN A 118 5.75 -5.53 11.47
N VAL A 119 6.06 -4.94 10.32
CA VAL A 119 5.10 -4.54 9.29
C VAL A 119 5.54 -5.03 7.92
N ILE A 120 4.61 -5.69 7.23
CA ILE A 120 4.65 -5.98 5.80
C ILE A 120 3.76 -4.95 5.10
N LEU A 121 4.35 -4.12 4.24
CA LEU A 121 3.58 -3.17 3.42
C LEU A 121 3.04 -3.86 2.18
N VAL A 122 1.79 -3.58 1.81
CA VAL A 122 1.17 -4.15 0.60
C VAL A 122 0.64 -3.05 -0.30
N ASP A 123 1.10 -3.02 -1.55
CA ASP A 123 0.65 -2.07 -2.58
C ASP A 123 0.25 -2.81 -3.87
N ASP A 124 -0.48 -2.16 -4.78
CA ASP A 124 -0.86 -2.80 -6.05
C ASP A 124 0.27 -2.72 -7.08
N VAL A 125 0.89 -1.56 -7.26
CA VAL A 125 1.85 -1.31 -8.33
C VAL A 125 3.08 -0.56 -7.83
N LEU A 126 4.26 -1.14 -8.02
CA LEU A 126 5.53 -0.43 -7.90
C LEU A 126 5.89 0.22 -9.24
N THR A 127 6.09 1.54 -9.23
CA THR A 127 6.70 2.30 -10.34
C THR A 127 8.12 2.70 -9.97
N THR A 128 8.27 3.79 -9.21
CA THR A 128 9.56 4.32 -8.74
C THR A 128 9.89 3.87 -7.32
N GLY A 129 8.94 3.20 -6.65
CA GLY A 129 9.02 2.87 -5.22
C GLY A 129 8.83 4.08 -4.30
N SER A 130 8.54 5.28 -4.81
CA SER A 130 8.38 6.48 -3.96
C SER A 130 7.23 6.33 -2.96
N THR A 131 6.10 5.74 -3.37
CA THR A 131 4.95 5.52 -2.50
C THR A 131 5.30 4.58 -1.34
N LEU A 132 5.86 3.39 -1.64
CA LEU A 132 6.30 2.45 -0.62
C LEU A 132 7.37 3.05 0.30
N ARG A 133 8.32 3.82 -0.23
CA ARG A 133 9.34 4.49 0.58
C ARG A 133 8.72 5.47 1.57
N GLN A 134 7.76 6.28 1.13
CA GLN A 134 7.04 7.22 2.00
C GLN A 134 6.17 6.50 3.04
N ALA A 135 5.51 5.41 2.65
CA ALA A 135 4.75 4.56 3.56
C ALA A 135 5.65 3.95 4.64
N ALA A 136 6.80 3.39 4.24
CA ALA A 136 7.78 2.81 5.15
C ALA A 136 8.33 3.84 6.12
N MET A 137 8.66 5.04 5.65
CA MET A 137 9.12 6.15 6.50
C MET A 137 8.05 6.55 7.52
N ALA A 138 6.78 6.63 7.12
CA ALA A 138 5.68 6.95 8.04
C ALA A 138 5.52 5.88 9.12
N CYS A 139 5.59 4.59 8.76
CA CYS A 139 5.54 3.48 9.71
C CYS A 139 6.74 3.50 10.67
N GLN A 140 7.96 3.68 10.16
CA GLN A 140 9.17 3.74 11.00
C GLN A 140 9.12 4.88 12.01
N LYS A 141 8.65 6.07 11.60
CA LYS A 141 8.45 7.21 12.51
C LYS A 141 7.41 6.95 13.59
N ALA A 142 6.45 6.07 13.33
CA ALA A 142 5.43 5.66 14.28
C ALA A 142 5.86 4.46 15.15
N GLY A 143 7.13 4.04 15.07
CA GLY A 143 7.69 2.99 15.92
C GLY A 143 7.59 1.56 15.37
N TYR A 144 7.15 1.38 14.12
CA TYR A 144 7.15 0.07 13.46
C TYR A 144 8.52 -0.28 12.85
N SER A 145 8.79 -1.58 12.71
CA SER A 145 9.89 -2.09 11.90
C SER A 145 9.34 -2.65 10.59
N VAL A 146 9.74 -2.08 9.46
CA VAL A 146 9.22 -2.47 8.14
C VAL A 146 10.16 -3.51 7.53
N SER A 147 9.69 -4.75 7.37
CA SER A 147 10.49 -5.87 6.89
C SER A 147 10.50 -5.99 5.37
N VAL A 148 9.35 -5.84 4.73
CA VAL A 148 9.19 -6.09 3.29
C VAL A 148 8.00 -5.31 2.70
N GLY A 149 8.09 -5.00 1.41
CA GLY A 149 6.99 -4.50 0.61
C GLY A 149 6.55 -5.55 -0.42
N VAL A 150 5.26 -5.90 -0.43
CA VAL A 150 4.65 -6.82 -1.40
C VAL A 150 3.85 -6.01 -2.42
N VAL A 151 4.11 -6.26 -3.70
CA VAL A 151 3.40 -5.61 -4.82
C VAL A 151 2.95 -6.63 -5.85
N LEU A 152 1.84 -6.36 -6.54
CA LEU A 152 1.35 -7.25 -7.60
C LEU A 152 2.05 -7.03 -8.93
N ALA A 153 2.40 -5.78 -9.21
CA ALA A 153 3.01 -5.41 -10.48
C ALA A 153 4.19 -4.47 -10.28
N LEU A 154 5.23 -4.71 -11.06
CA LEU A 154 6.35 -3.81 -11.25
C LEU A 154 6.19 -3.14 -12.62
N THR A 155 6.35 -1.82 -12.66
CA THR A 155 6.27 -1.02 -13.88
C THR A 155 7.50 -0.15 -13.99
N LYS A 156 8.08 -0.06 -15.19
CA LYS A 156 9.21 0.85 -15.43
C LYS A 156 8.71 2.29 -15.24
N PRO A 157 9.51 3.19 -14.62
CA PRO A 157 9.23 4.61 -14.67
C PRO A 157 9.04 5.02 -16.14
N PRO A 158 8.15 5.97 -16.46
CA PRO A 158 8.07 6.50 -17.82
C PRO A 158 9.48 6.93 -18.24
N ASN A 159 10.00 6.35 -19.32
CA ASN A 159 11.32 6.67 -19.85
C ASN A 159 11.43 8.20 -19.96
N GLN A 160 12.39 8.79 -19.24
CA GLN A 160 12.97 10.06 -19.65
C GLN A 160 14.15 9.72 -20.56
N GLY A 161 13.84 9.39 -21.81
CA GLY A 161 14.82 9.22 -22.88
C GLY A 161 14.15 9.61 -24.19
N PRO A 162 14.77 10.47 -25.01
CA PRO A 162 14.12 11.04 -26.18
C PRO A 162 13.83 9.95 -27.21
N GLU A 163 12.75 10.14 -27.97
CA GLU A 163 12.55 9.45 -29.24
C GLU A 163 13.85 9.55 -30.06
N GLN A 164 14.38 8.40 -30.46
CA GLN A 164 15.29 8.25 -31.58
C GLN A 164 14.76 7.10 -32.43
#